data_AF-A0A661MLZ7-F1
#
_entry.id   AF-A0A661MLZ7-F1
#
_cell.length_a   1.000
_cell.length_b   1.000
_cell.length_c   1.000
_cell.angle_alpha   90.00
_cell.angle_beta   90.00
_cell.angle_gamma   90.00
#
_symmetry.space_group_name_H-M   'P 1'
#
loop_
_entity.id
_entity.type
_entity.pdbx_description
1 polymer ?
#
loop_
_entity_poly.entity_id
_entity_poly.type
_entity_poly.pdbx_seq_one_letter_code
_entity_poly.pdbx_strand_id
1 'polypeptide(L)'
;MIKFSDRQLKVPKFMRPVYLVTAGQSKFDRAIPEKRTEELCIDALTMAARLIDKTPAELKSYIHTAYYGHFADHFGDQLLGEAVIHDRLGL
;
A
#
# COMPACT_ATOMS: atom_id res chain seq x y z
N MET A 1 4.31 15.99 27.31
CA MET A 1 3.07 15.70 26.54
C MET A 1 2.77 16.92 25.68
N ILE A 2 2.88 16.82 24.35
CA ILE A 2 2.69 17.96 23.45
C ILE A 2 1.20 18.31 23.42
N LYS A 3 0.84 19.55 23.78
CA LYS A 3 -0.52 20.08 23.65
C LYS A 3 -0.64 20.76 22.29
N PHE A 4 -1.41 20.17 21.38
CA PHE A 4 -1.75 20.81 20.12
C PHE A 4 -2.84 21.87 20.37
N SER A 5 -2.60 23.10 19.93
CA SER A 5 -3.63 24.13 19.77
C SER A 5 -4.27 23.99 18.38
N ASP A 6 -5.43 24.63 18.21
CA ASP A 6 -6.21 24.64 16.96
C ASP A 6 -5.44 25.15 15.74
N ARG A 7 -4.29 25.81 15.95
CA ARG A 7 -3.43 26.33 14.88
C ARG A 7 -2.40 25.33 14.37
N GLN A 8 -2.01 24.32 15.14
CA GLN A 8 -0.99 23.35 14.71
C GLN A 8 -1.55 22.20 13.86
N LEU A 9 -2.84 21.87 14.01
CA LEU A 9 -3.52 20.87 13.19
C LEU A 9 -4.29 21.55 12.05
N LYS A 10 -3.61 22.33 11.21
CA LYS A 10 -4.19 22.76 9.94
C LYS A 10 -4.18 21.57 8.99
N VAL A 11 -5.24 20.77 9.01
CA VAL A 11 -5.51 19.83 7.93
C VAL A 11 -5.56 20.65 6.64
N PRO A 12 -4.70 20.37 5.65
CA PRO A 12 -4.75 21.07 4.38
C PRO A 12 -6.17 21.04 3.85
N LYS A 13 -6.69 22.20 3.45
CA LYS A 13 -8.04 22.30 2.90
C LYS A 13 -8.00 21.68 1.50
N PHE A 14 -8.13 20.36 1.42
CA PHE A 14 -8.24 19.66 0.16
C PHE A 14 -9.45 20.22 -0.59
N MET A 15 -9.31 20.45 -1.90
CA MET A 15 -10.39 21.05 -2.71
C MET A 15 -11.66 20.19 -2.73
N ARG A 16 -11.56 18.91 -2.33
CA ARG A 16 -12.64 17.92 -2.28
C ARG A 16 -12.41 16.99 -1.07
N PRO A 17 -13.48 16.46 -0.43
CA PRO A 17 -13.35 15.42 0.57
C PRO A 17 -12.62 14.19 0.02
N VAL A 18 -11.72 13.61 0.81
CA VAL A 18 -10.97 12.40 0.46
C VAL A 18 -11.34 11.31 1.47
N TYR A 19 -11.60 10.10 0.98
CA TYR A 19 -12.03 8.96 1.80
C TYR A 19 -11.11 7.77 1.57
N LEU A 20 -10.76 7.07 2.65
CA LEU A 20 -10.15 5.74 2.55
C LEU A 20 -11.27 4.71 2.36
N VAL A 21 -11.32 4.10 1.18
CA VAL A 21 -12.40 3.15 0.82
C VAL A 21 -12.04 1.72 1.18
N THR A 22 -10.80 1.32 0.95
CA THR A 22 -10.30 -0.02 1.29
C THR A 22 -8.81 0.02 1.60
N ALA A 23 -8.36 -0.93 2.43
CA ALA A 23 -6.97 -1.22 2.71
C ALA A 23 -6.84 -2.71 2.99
N GLY A 24 -5.77 -3.33 2.52
CA GLY A 24 -5.46 -4.73 2.78
C GLY A 24 -4.11 -4.88 3.41
N GLN A 25 -3.96 -5.94 4.20
CA GLN A 25 -2.73 -6.25 4.91
C GLN A 25 -2.44 -7.75 4.74
N SER A 26 -1.20 -8.08 4.42
CA SER A 26 -0.73 -9.46 4.40
C SER A 26 -0.45 -9.97 5.82
N LYS A 27 -0.09 -11.24 5.94
CA LYS A 27 0.39 -11.80 7.21
C LYS A 27 1.57 -10.97 7.72
N PHE A 28 1.51 -10.58 8.98
CA PHE A 28 2.63 -9.96 9.70
C PHE A 28 3.22 -10.96 10.67
N ASP A 29 4.51 -11.25 10.50
CA ASP A 29 5.24 -12.19 11.32
C ASP A 29 6.73 -11.82 11.31
N ARG A 30 7.50 -12.36 12.26
CA ARG A 30 8.96 -12.13 12.33
C ARG A 30 9.69 -12.74 11.13
N ALA A 31 9.21 -13.87 10.62
CA ALA A 31 9.74 -14.53 9.44
C ALA A 31 8.61 -15.23 8.69
N ILE A 32 8.65 -15.16 7.37
CA ILE A 32 7.67 -15.78 6.47
C ILE A 32 8.45 -16.59 5.42
N PRO A 33 8.99 -17.77 5.77
CA PRO A 33 9.78 -18.58 4.85
C PRO A 33 8.98 -19.15 3.66
N GLU A 34 7.65 -19.21 3.79
CA GLU A 34 6.75 -19.83 2.82
C GLU A 34 6.37 -18.91 1.65
N LYS A 35 6.63 -17.60 1.74
CA LYS A 35 6.22 -16.61 0.74
C LYS A 35 7.27 -15.55 0.54
N ARG A 36 7.39 -15.09 -0.70
CA ARG A 36 8.20 -13.92 -1.04
C ARG A 36 7.42 -12.62 -0.81
N THR A 37 8.14 -11.51 -0.72
CA THR A 37 7.57 -10.19 -0.45
C THR A 37 6.50 -9.79 -1.47
N GLU A 38 6.73 -10.04 -2.76
CA GLU A 38 5.78 -9.75 -3.84
C GLU A 38 4.50 -10.59 -3.74
N GLU A 39 4.57 -11.78 -3.17
CA GLU A 39 3.39 -12.63 -2.92
C GLU A 39 2.58 -12.11 -1.74
N LEU A 40 3.24 -11.56 -0.72
CA LEU A 40 2.58 -10.86 0.37
C LEU A 40 1.89 -9.58 -0.13
N CYS A 41 2.47 -8.85 -1.08
CA CYS A 41 1.80 -7.71 -1.72
C CYS A 41 0.52 -8.14 -2.47
N ILE A 42 0.53 -9.30 -3.14
CA ILE A 42 -0.68 -9.86 -3.76
C ILE A 42 -1.74 -10.21 -2.70
N ASP A 43 -1.35 -10.82 -1.58
CA ASP A 43 -2.29 -11.13 -0.48
C ASP A 43 -2.96 -9.86 0.04
N ALA A 44 -2.18 -8.79 0.24
CA ALA A 44 -2.70 -7.49 0.68
C ALA A 44 -3.68 -6.90 -0.34
N LEU A 45 -3.34 -6.87 -1.63
CA LEU A 45 -4.26 -6.41 -2.69
C LEU A 45 -5.55 -7.25 -2.72
N THR A 46 -5.41 -8.56 -2.57
CA THR A 46 -6.55 -9.51 -2.57
C THR A 46 -7.48 -9.26 -1.40
N MET A 47 -6.93 -9.02 -0.20
CA MET A 47 -7.72 -8.64 0.96
C MET A 47 -8.45 -7.30 0.73
N ALA A 48 -7.75 -6.29 0.20
CA ALA A 48 -8.34 -4.98 -0.08
C ALA A 48 -9.52 -5.08 -1.07
N ALA A 49 -9.38 -5.87 -2.13
CA ALA A 49 -10.44 -6.07 -3.11
C ALA A 49 -11.66 -6.80 -2.47
N ARG A 50 -11.40 -7.83 -1.66
CA ARG A 50 -12.45 -8.59 -0.99
C ARG A 50 -13.29 -7.75 -0.03
N LEU A 51 -12.67 -6.79 0.67
CA LEU A 51 -13.39 -5.93 1.63
C LEU A 51 -14.45 -5.01 1.00
N ILE A 52 -14.42 -4.86 -0.32
CA ILE A 52 -15.37 -4.05 -1.09
C ILE A 52 -16.06 -4.87 -2.20
N ASP A 53 -16.11 -6.20 -2.03
CA ASP A 53 -16.76 -7.16 -2.94
C ASP A 53 -16.30 -7.03 -4.40
N LYS A 54 -14.99 -6.79 -4.60
CA LYS A 54 -14.36 -6.74 -5.93
C LYS A 54 -13.33 -7.85 -6.08
N THR A 55 -13.05 -8.18 -7.33
CA THR A 55 -11.86 -8.94 -7.72
C THR A 55 -10.62 -8.02 -7.69
N PRO A 56 -9.40 -8.59 -7.53
CA PRO A 56 -8.17 -7.80 -7.65
C PRO A 56 -8.06 -7.06 -8.98
N ALA A 57 -8.48 -7.69 -10.09
CA ALA A 57 -8.44 -7.07 -11.41
C ALA A 57 -9.31 -5.81 -11.50
N GLU A 58 -10.53 -5.85 -10.94
CA GLU A 58 -11.41 -4.68 -10.88
C GLU A 58 -10.83 -3.57 -10.01
N LEU A 59 -10.29 -3.89 -8.83
CA LEU A 59 -9.66 -2.89 -7.96
C LEU A 59 -8.48 -2.21 -8.66
N LYS A 60 -7.65 -2.98 -9.37
CA LYS A 60 -6.51 -2.43 -10.14
C LYS A 60 -6.92 -1.43 -11.21
N SER A 61 -8.09 -1.60 -11.82
CA SER A 61 -8.57 -0.65 -12.85
C SER A 61 -8.77 0.78 -12.32
N TYR A 62 -8.85 0.97 -10.99
CA TYR A 62 -8.94 2.26 -10.33
C TYR A 62 -7.60 2.82 -9.84
N ILE A 63 -6.51 2.06 -9.96
CA ILE A 63 -5.18 2.47 -9.48
C ILE A 63 -4.48 3.25 -10.61
N HIS A 64 -4.24 4.54 -10.37
CA HIS A 64 -3.50 5.40 -11.30
C HIS A 64 -2.02 5.53 -10.90
N THR A 65 -1.70 5.37 -9.62
CA THR A 65 -0.34 5.56 -9.10
C THR A 65 -0.11 4.59 -7.97
N ALA A 66 1.08 3.99 -7.95
CA ALA A 66 1.57 3.14 -6.88
C ALA A 66 2.75 3.81 -6.19
N TYR A 67 2.78 3.76 -4.86
CA TYR A 67 3.89 4.24 -4.05
C TYR A 67 4.46 3.07 -3.26
N TYR A 68 5.76 2.87 -3.36
CA TYR A 68 6.49 1.87 -2.60
C TYR A 68 7.28 2.57 -1.50
N GLY A 69 7.18 2.06 -0.27
CA GLY A 69 7.94 2.59 0.85
C GLY A 69 9.41 2.18 0.77
N HIS A 70 10.26 2.80 1.59
CA HIS A 70 11.64 2.34 1.76
C HIS A 70 11.67 0.94 2.38
N PHE A 71 12.21 -0.05 1.67
CA PHE A 71 12.38 -1.42 2.18
C PHE A 71 13.81 -1.95 2.11
N ALA A 72 14.75 -1.20 1.53
CA ALA A 72 16.16 -1.50 1.53
C ALA A 72 17.00 -0.24 1.77
N ASP A 73 18.15 -0.42 2.42
CA ASP A 73 19.13 0.64 2.64
C ASP A 73 20.01 0.89 1.40
N HIS A 74 20.03 -0.07 0.46
CA HIS A 74 20.71 0.04 -0.82
C HIS A 74 19.74 0.45 -1.92
N PHE A 75 20.03 1.56 -2.61
CA PHE A 75 19.13 2.15 -3.59
C PHE A 75 18.85 1.23 -4.80
N GLY A 76 19.86 0.49 -5.27
CA GLY A 76 19.67 -0.45 -6.39
C GLY A 76 18.72 -1.60 -6.03
N ASP A 77 18.82 -2.11 -4.81
CA ASP A 77 18.00 -3.24 -4.34
C ASP A 77 16.58 -2.76 -4.08
N GLN A 78 16.43 -1.51 -3.64
CA GLN A 78 15.14 -0.85 -3.56
C GLN A 78 14.49 -0.78 -4.94
N LEU A 79 15.14 -0.18 -5.94
CA LEU A 79 14.55 -0.08 -7.28
C LEU A 79 14.18 -1.44 -7.87
N LEU A 80 15.01 -2.46 -7.66
CA LEU A 80 14.73 -3.81 -8.12
C LEU A 80 13.50 -4.41 -7.41
N GLY A 81 13.41 -4.28 -6.09
CA GLY A 81 12.25 -4.76 -5.34
C GLY A 81 10.95 -4.05 -5.75
N GLU A 82 11.03 -2.74 -6.03
CA GLU A 82 9.87 -1.93 -6.43
C GLU A 82 9.37 -2.42 -7.79
N ALA A 83 10.29 -2.62 -8.74
CA ALA A 83 9.97 -3.13 -10.06
C ALA A 83 9.35 -4.54 -10.01
N VAL A 84 9.91 -5.44 -9.20
CA VAL A 84 9.39 -6.81 -9.04
C VAL A 84 7.99 -6.82 -8.45
N ILE A 85 7.74 -6.01 -7.41
CA ILE A 85 6.40 -5.91 -6.81
C ILE A 85 5.41 -5.30 -7.82
N HIS A 86 5.81 -4.26 -8.54
CA HIS A 86 4.96 -3.58 -9.52
C HIS A 86 4.53 -4.53 -10.64
N ASP A 87 5.48 -5.27 -11.22
CA ASP A 87 5.20 -6.29 -12.23
C ASP A 87 4.30 -7.40 -11.68
N ARG A 88 4.56 -7.87 -10.45
CA ARG A 88 3.78 -8.95 -9.83
C ARG A 88 2.34 -8.55 -9.51
N LEU A 89 2.12 -7.29 -9.13
CA LEU A 89 0.78 -6.73 -8.98
C LEU A 89 0.11 -6.49 -10.35
N GLY A 90 0.90 -6.35 -11.42
CA GLY A 90 0.41 -6.02 -12.76
C GLY A 90 -0.24 -4.64 -12.78
N LEU A 91 0.52 -3.65 -12.29
CA LEU A 91 0.21 -2.22 -12.28
C LEU A 91 1.02 -1.47 -13.34
#